data_AF-A0A6A3DHR4-F1
#
_entry.id   AF-A0A6A3DHR4-F1
#
_cell.length_a   1.000
_cell.length_b   1.000
_cell.length_c   1.000
_cell.angle_alpha   90.00
_cell.angle_beta   90.00
_cell.angle_gamma   90.00
#
_symmetry.space_group_name_H-M   'P 1'
#
loop_
_entity.id
_entity.type
_entity.pdbx_description
1 polymer ?
#
loop_
_entity_poly.entity_id
_entity_poly.type
_entity_poly.pdbx_seq_one_letter_code
_entity_poly.pdbx_strand_id
1 'polypeptide(L)'
;MDFIFGLPRDAEGRTGVLAFVDRFNKMVHLAPVAAEVTADESAELFLDLVFRHHGLPESIVSDRDPRFTSAFWTRLFAVLGTRLLMSTAAHPETDG
;
A
#
# COMPACT_ATOMS: atom_id res chain seq x y z
N MET A 1 0.92 -0.40 -4.56
CA MET A 1 0.15 -0.50 -3.31
C MET A 1 -1.11 0.27 -3.54
N ASP A 2 -2.25 -0.37 -3.29
CA ASP A 2 -3.53 0.20 -3.64
C ASP A 2 -4.61 -0.23 -2.64
N PHE A 3 -5.59 0.63 -2.42
CA PHE A 3 -6.75 0.34 -1.60
C PHE A 3 -8.00 0.17 -2.47
N ILE A 4 -8.71 -0.92 -2.22
CA ILE A 4 -10.00 -1.20 -2.85
C ILE A 4 -11.05 -1.15 -1.74
N PHE A 5 -12.04 -0.25 -1.86
CA PHE A 5 -13.15 -0.12 -0.91
C PHE A 5 -14.50 -0.39 -1.59
N GLY A 6 -15.56 -0.50 -0.79
CA GLY A 6 -16.92 -0.74 -1.27
C GLY A 6 -17.23 -2.21 -1.52
N LEU A 7 -16.40 -3.11 -0.98
CA LEU A 7 -16.64 -4.55 -1.04
C LEU A 7 -17.75 -4.95 -0.05
N PRO A 8 -18.44 -6.09 -0.29
CA PRO A 8 -19.33 -6.68 0.70
C PRO A 8 -18.60 -6.89 2.03
N ARG A 9 -19.31 -6.70 3.14
CA ARG A 9 -18.78 -6.94 4.48
C ARG A 9 -18.36 -8.40 4.63
N ASP A 10 -17.15 -8.62 5.12
CA ASP A 10 -16.73 -9.95 5.57
C ASP A 10 -17.28 -10.30 6.96
N ALA A 11 -16.88 -11.45 7.52
CA ALA A 11 -17.33 -11.91 8.82
C ALA A 11 -16.94 -10.97 9.97
N GLU A 12 -15.85 -10.22 9.80
CA GLU A 12 -15.33 -9.24 10.75
C GLU A 12 -15.84 -7.81 10.46
N GLY A 13 -16.69 -7.63 9.44
CA GLY A 13 -17.28 -6.34 9.07
C GLY A 13 -16.40 -5.42 8.22
N ARG A 14 -15.26 -5.93 7.73
CA ARG A 14 -14.33 -5.18 6.86
C ARG A 14 -14.91 -5.08 5.45
N THR A 15 -14.67 -3.94 4.80
CA THR A 15 -15.27 -3.58 3.49
C THR A 15 -14.24 -3.12 2.46
N GLY A 16 -12.95 -3.25 2.78
CA GLY A 16 -11.87 -2.96 1.87
C GLY A 16 -10.77 -4.00 1.88
N VAL A 17 -9.86 -3.86 0.91
CA VAL A 17 -8.64 -4.66 0.79
C VAL A 17 -7.48 -3.71 0.49
N LEU A 18 -6.40 -3.85 1.24
CA LEU A 18 -5.09 -3.29 0.91
C LEU A 18 -4.29 -4.32 0.13
N ALA A 19 -3.89 -3.96 -1.09
CA ALA A 19 -3.16 -4.82 -1.99
C ALA A 19 -1.72 -4.36 -2.19
N PHE A 20 -0.79 -5.31 -2.05
CA PHE A 20 0.61 -5.14 -2.42
C PHE A 20 0.94 -6.09 -3.56
N VAL A 21 1.44 -5.55 -4.67
CA VAL A 21 1.83 -6.33 -5.84
C VAL A 21 3.32 -6.12 -6.06
N ASP A 22 4.08 -7.21 -6.03
CA ASP A 22 5.47 -7.20 -6.47
C ASP A 22 5.51 -7.12 -8.00
N ARG A 23 6.10 -6.05 -8.53
CA ARG A 23 6.15 -5.83 -9.98
C ARG A 23 7.10 -6.77 -10.71
N PHE A 24 8.05 -7.40 -10.02
CA PHE A 24 9.03 -8.31 -10.61
C PHE A 24 8.43 -9.70 -10.85
N ASN A 25 7.91 -10.35 -9.81
CA ASN A 25 7.40 -11.72 -9.89
C ASN A 25 5.86 -11.80 -9.90
N LYS A 26 5.15 -10.66 -9.81
CA LYS A 26 3.68 -10.57 -9.76
C LYS A 26 3.05 -11.26 -8.55
N MET A 27 3.81 -11.52 -7.49
CA MET A 27 3.27 -11.98 -6.21
C MET A 27 2.37 -10.90 -5.60
N VAL A 28 1.23 -11.33 -5.07
CA VAL A 28 0.22 -10.45 -4.50
C VAL A 28 0.03 -10.79 -3.03
N HIS A 29 0.12 -9.77 -2.18
CA HIS A 29 -0.27 -9.83 -0.77
C HIS A 29 -1.54 -9.00 -0.59
N LEU A 30 -2.58 -9.61 0.00
CA LEU A 30 -3.86 -8.97 0.22
C LEU A 30 -4.18 -8.96 1.71
N ALA A 31 -4.54 -7.79 2.24
CA ALA A 31 -5.03 -7.63 3.60
C ALA A 31 -6.45 -7.09 3.57
N PRO A 32 -7.45 -7.82 4.11
CA PRO A 32 -8.76 -7.24 4.36
C PRO A 32 -8.66 -6.14 5.44
N VAL A 33 -9.28 -4.99 5.19
CA VAL A 33 -9.20 -3.78 6.03
C VAL A 33 -10.57 -3.13 6.23
N ALA A 34 -10.75 -2.45 7.35
CA ALA A 34 -11.92 -1.60 7.57
C ALA A 34 -11.93 -0.41 6.59
N ALA A 35 -13.10 0.19 6.33
CA ALA A 35 -13.20 1.38 5.49
C ALA A 35 -12.39 2.56 6.07
N GLU A 36 -12.28 2.61 7.39
CA GLU A 36 -11.61 3.66 8.15
C GLU A 36 -10.15 3.33 8.48
N VAL A 37 -9.56 2.32 7.83
CA VAL A 37 -8.18 1.89 8.11
C VAL A 37 -7.19 3.06 8.05
N THR A 38 -6.37 3.14 9.08
CA THR A 38 -5.44 4.24 9.32
C THR A 38 -4.09 4.02 8.64
N ALA A 39 -3.27 5.07 8.57
CA ALA A 39 -1.91 4.96 8.06
C ALA A 39 -1.04 4.03 8.93
N ASP A 40 -1.24 4.06 10.25
CA ASP A 40 -0.48 3.27 11.20
C ASP A 40 -0.77 1.77 11.04
N GLU A 41 -2.05 1.39 10.99
CA GLU A 41 -2.49 0.01 10.69
C GLU A 41 -1.98 -0.46 9.32
N SER A 42 -1.97 0.43 8.33
CA SER A 42 -1.45 0.12 7.00
C SER A 42 0.06 -0.11 6.98
N ALA A 43 0.81 0.62 7.82
CA ALA A 43 2.24 0.45 7.97
C ALA A 43 2.57 -0.89 8.66
N GLU A 44 1.79 -1.29 9.67
CA GLU A 44 1.89 -2.61 10.30
C GLU A 44 1.68 -3.72 9.26
N LEU A 45 0.62 -3.62 8.45
CA LEU A 45 0.35 -4.57 7.37
C LEU A 45 1.47 -4.61 6.32
N PHE A 46 2.07 -3.47 5.97
CA PHE A 46 3.23 -3.46 5.06
C PHE A 46 4.42 -4.21 5.66
N LEU A 47 4.71 -4.01 6.94
CA LEU A 47 5.79 -4.72 7.62
C LEU A 47 5.53 -6.23 7.65
N ASP A 48 4.31 -6.61 8.00
CA ASP A 48 3.90 -8.00 8.19
C ASP A 48 3.64 -8.78 6.90
N LEU A 49 3.37 -8.12 5.78
CA LEU A 49 3.05 -8.82 4.53
C LEU A 49 4.11 -8.64 3.45
N VAL A 50 4.87 -7.54 3.48
CA VAL A 50 5.89 -7.26 2.47
C VAL A 50 7.28 -7.32 3.07
N PHE A 51 7.56 -6.47 4.06
CA PHE A 51 8.92 -6.29 4.57
C PHE A 51 9.49 -7.58 5.16
N ARG A 52 8.71 -8.33 5.94
CA ARG A 52 9.20 -9.57 6.56
C ARG A 52 9.71 -10.61 5.55
N HIS A 53 9.21 -10.57 4.31
CA HIS A 53 9.52 -11.54 3.28
C HIS A 53 10.59 -11.04 2.31
N HIS A 54 10.56 -9.75 1.98
CA HIS A 54 11.34 -9.15 0.89
C HIS A 54 12.29 -8.05 1.34
N GLY A 55 12.18 -7.59 2.58
CA GLY A 55 12.88 -6.41 3.09
C GLY A 55 12.33 -5.11 2.52
N LEU A 56 13.17 -4.08 2.46
CA LEU A 56 12.80 -2.81 1.84
C LEU A 56 12.79 -2.94 0.31
N PRO A 57 11.69 -2.55 -0.36
CA PRO A 57 11.67 -2.51 -1.81
C PRO A 57 12.54 -1.35 -2.33
N GLU A 58 13.08 -1.51 -3.54
CA GLU A 58 13.81 -0.44 -4.23
C GLU A 58 12.90 0.76 -4.60
N SER A 59 11.63 0.47 -4.88
CA SER A 59 10.63 1.49 -5.14
C SER A 59 9.23 1.03 -4.72
N ILE A 60 8.40 1.98 -4.31
CA ILE A 60 6.99 1.78 -4.02
C ILE A 60 6.20 2.65 -4.99
N VAL A 61 5.29 2.02 -5.73
CA VAL A 61 4.27 2.73 -6.50
C VAL A 61 2.99 2.71 -5.67
N SER A 62 2.42 3.88 -5.41
CA SER A 62 1.09 4.00 -4.78
C SER A 62 0.31 5.13 -5.43
N ASP A 63 -1.00 5.11 -5.23
CA ASP A 63 -1.82 6.28 -5.47
C ASP A 63 -1.48 7.42 -4.49
N ARG A 64 -2.16 8.56 -4.67
CA ARG A 64 -1.96 9.75 -3.83
C ARG A 64 -2.79 9.70 -2.55
N ASP A 65 -2.96 8.52 -1.96
CA ASP A 65 -3.71 8.38 -0.72
C ASP A 65 -3.03 9.21 0.40
N PRO A 66 -3.78 10.03 1.15
CA PRO A 66 -3.25 10.80 2.28
C PRO A 66 -2.48 9.97 3.30
N ARG A 67 -2.81 8.69 3.45
CA ARG A 67 -2.14 7.74 4.36
C ARG A 67 -0.69 7.49 3.96
N PHE A 68 -0.33 7.66 2.69
CA PHE A 68 1.00 7.38 2.15
C PHE A 68 1.71 8.60 1.54
N THR A 69 1.16 9.79 1.71
CA THR A 69 1.71 11.04 1.14
C THR A 69 2.19 12.02 2.20
N SER A 70 2.34 11.59 3.46
CA SER A 70 2.86 12.45 4.53
C SER A 70 4.33 12.85 4.28
N ALA A 71 4.70 14.05 4.75
CA ALA A 71 6.07 14.53 4.66
C ALA A 71 7.06 13.61 5.39
N PHE A 72 6.62 13.03 6.52
CA PHE A 72 7.39 12.03 7.27
C PHE A 72 7.64 10.77 6.44
N TRP A 73 6.59 10.19 5.85
CA TRP A 73 6.69 8.99 5.02
C TRP A 73 7.63 9.21 3.84
N THR A 74 7.47 10.33 3.14
CA THR A 74 8.32 10.71 2.01
C THR A 74 9.79 10.82 2.43
N ARG A 75 10.06 11.50 3.55
CA ARG A 75 11.43 11.68 4.05
C ARG A 75 12.03 10.37 4.56
N LEU A 76 11.26 9.54 5.24
CA LEU A 76 11.69 8.26 5.79
C LEU A 76 12.21 7.35 4.66
N PHE A 77 11.40 7.11 3.64
CA PHE A 77 11.79 6.23 2.53
C PHE A 77 12.93 6.81 1.69
N ALA A 78 13.02 8.15 1.56
CA ALA A 78 14.18 8.78 0.94
C ALA A 78 15.50 8.49 1.70
N VAL A 79 15.48 8.50 3.03
CA VAL A 79 16.65 8.15 3.85
C VAL A 79 16.96 6.65 3.80
N LEU A 80 15.92 5.81 3.71
CA LEU A 80 16.06 4.36 3.59
C LEU A 80 16.48 3.89 2.18
N GLY A 81 16.54 4.80 1.20
CA GLY A 81 16.96 4.49 -0.18
C GLY A 81 15.85 3.93 -1.08
N THR A 82 14.60 3.95 -0.63
CA THR A 82 13.43 3.51 -1.42
C THR A 82 12.84 4.70 -2.17
N ARG A 83 12.60 4.51 -3.48
CA ARG A 83 11.96 5.52 -4.32
C ARG A 83 10.45 5.44 -4.21
N LEU A 84 9.80 6.52 -3.76
CA LEU A 84 8.33 6.62 -3.82
C LEU A 84 7.91 7.21 -5.17
N LEU A 85 7.08 6.46 -5.89
CA LEU A 85 6.53 6.82 -7.19
C LEU A 85 5.01 6.95 -7.04
N MET A 86 4.49 8.16 -7.18
CA MET A 86 3.05 8.40 -7.03
C MET A 86 2.37 8.36 -8.39
N SER A 87 1.32 7.57 -8.54
CA SER A 87 0.50 7.58 -9.75
C SER A 87 -0.21 8.93 -9.92
N THR A 88 -0.53 9.30 -11.16
CA THR A 88 -1.27 10.54 -11.42
C THR A 88 -2.73 10.35 -11.04
N ALA A 89 -3.31 11.35 -10.35
CA ALA A 89 -4.73 11.35 -10.05
C ALA A 89 -5.54 11.14 -11.35
N ALA A 90 -6.44 10.15 -11.33
CA ALA A 90 -7.32 9.76 -12.44
C ALA A 90 -6.70 8.99 -13.62
N HIS A 91 -5.57 8.28 -13.46
CA HIS A 91 -5.10 7.28 -14.45
C HIS A 91 -4.82 5.92 -13.80
N PRO A 92 -5.83 5.02 -13.73
CA PRO A 92 -5.69 3.66 -13.21
C PRO A 92 -4.72 2.77 -14.02
N GLU A 93 -4.28 3.23 -15.20
CA GLU A 93 -3.38 2.47 -16.08
C GLU A 93 -1.90 2.52 -15.66
N THR A 94 -1.54 3.23 -14.58
CA THR A 94 -0.13 3.32 -14.13
C THR A 94 0.31 2.26 -13.12
N ASP A 95 -0.59 1.36 -12.69
CA ASP A 95 -0.30 0.33 -11.68
C ASP A 95 0.07 -1.06 -12.26
N GLY A 96 0.40 -1.12 -13.55
CA GLY A 96 0.87 -2.32 -14.28
C GLY A 96 2.34 -2.74 -14.05
#